data_AF-A0A143PRJ5-F1
#
_entry.id   AF-A0A143PRJ5-F1
#
_cell.length_a   1.000
_cell.length_b   1.000
_cell.length_c   1.000
_cell.angle_alpha   90.00
_cell.angle_beta   90.00
_cell.angle_gamma   90.00
#
_symmetry.space_group_name_H-M   'P 1'
#
loop_
_entity.id
_entity.type
_entity.pdbx_description
1 polymer ?
#
loop_
_entity_poly.entity_id
_entity_poly.type
_entity_poly.pdbx_seq_one_letter_code
_entity_poly.pdbx_strand_id
1 'polypeptide(L)'
;MYLGVGSPVVGLFLSSDVPRDVRLLAARGLVMAEGQDRLALLALLTTDADVEVASCANATIAAIPTSALRRFIERDDVPGELRSWYAPYVATVEEIAVDDPDAPAERRLAPRDGPLASDDPDAPLDADPAVIEAIAAVAADEDEAVHQLLTALPVPDKIKIATLGRREQRSILVRDPNRIVSTAVLASPKLTDTEVENFARMQNVSEEVLRIIGTSRAWTKKYGVIAALVKNPRTPPAVSLPLMMRLVERDVKGLSVDRNVPESVRLAARKQLNVLQSRKS
;
A
#
# COMPACT_ATOMS: atom_id res chain seq x y z
N MET A 1 -30.14 -9.32 -14.37
CA MET A 1 -30.46 -8.85 -13.01
C MET A 1 -30.25 -10.02 -12.07
N TYR A 2 -29.61 -9.81 -10.93
CA TYR A 2 -29.39 -10.83 -9.90
C TYR A 2 -29.66 -10.22 -8.53
N LEU A 3 -30.47 -10.90 -7.70
CA LEU A 3 -30.98 -10.36 -6.43
C LEU A 3 -31.55 -8.94 -6.54
N GLY A 4 -32.32 -8.67 -7.61
CA GLY A 4 -32.90 -7.34 -7.87
C GLY A 4 -31.90 -6.28 -8.35
N VAL A 5 -30.60 -6.58 -8.38
CA VAL A 5 -29.54 -5.68 -8.87
C VAL A 5 -29.37 -5.82 -10.39
N GLY A 6 -29.61 -4.73 -11.11
CA GLY A 6 -29.55 -4.63 -12.58
C GLY A 6 -28.24 -4.06 -13.12
N SER A 7 -27.14 -4.14 -12.37
CA SER A 7 -25.87 -3.52 -12.74
C SER A 7 -25.15 -4.24 -13.91
N PRO A 8 -24.51 -3.51 -14.84
CA PRO A 8 -23.68 -4.08 -15.89
C PRO A 8 -22.54 -4.97 -15.35
N VAL A 9 -21.99 -4.62 -14.19
CA VAL A 9 -20.90 -5.38 -13.56
C VAL A 9 -21.41 -6.75 -13.13
N VAL A 10 -22.55 -6.80 -12.46
CA VAL A 10 -23.22 -8.06 -12.07
C VAL A 10 -23.61 -8.88 -13.31
N GLY A 11 -24.07 -8.21 -14.37
CA GLY A 11 -24.36 -8.83 -15.66
C GLY A 11 -23.16 -9.55 -16.28
N LEU A 12 -21.96 -8.97 -16.19
CA LEU A 12 -20.73 -9.56 -16.72
C LEU A 12 -20.41 -10.90 -16.04
N PHE A 13 -20.51 -10.97 -14.71
CA PHE A 13 -20.23 -12.19 -13.97
C PHE A 13 -21.28 -13.30 -14.18
N LEU A 14 -22.52 -12.93 -14.51
CA LEU A 14 -23.56 -13.90 -14.89
C LEU A 14 -23.31 -14.51 -16.28
N SER A 15 -22.68 -13.76 -17.19
CA SER A 15 -22.41 -14.23 -18.56
C SER A 15 -21.32 -15.32 -18.67
N SER A 16 -20.77 -15.78 -17.55
CA SER A 16 -19.88 -16.95 -17.41
C SER A 16 -18.51 -16.88 -18.11
N ASP A 17 -18.19 -15.81 -18.85
CA ASP A 17 -16.91 -15.60 -19.55
C ASP A 17 -15.92 -14.72 -18.76
N VAL A 18 -15.91 -14.84 -17.42
CA VAL A 18 -14.98 -14.09 -16.57
C VAL A 18 -13.82 -15.00 -16.17
N PRO A 19 -12.55 -14.64 -16.45
CA PRO A 19 -11.39 -15.43 -16.09
C PRO A 19 -11.33 -15.73 -14.58
N ARG A 20 -10.81 -16.91 -14.23
CA ARG A 20 -10.73 -17.41 -12.84
C ARG A 20 -10.14 -16.37 -11.89
N ASP A 21 -9.04 -15.74 -12.27
CA ASP A 21 -8.31 -14.79 -11.42
C ASP A 21 -9.15 -13.53 -11.13
N VAL A 22 -9.97 -13.11 -12.10
CA VAL A 22 -10.89 -11.98 -11.93
C VAL A 22 -12.05 -12.36 -11.00
N ARG A 23 -12.55 -13.60 -11.09
CA ARG A 23 -13.55 -14.12 -10.13
C ARG A 23 -12.99 -14.23 -8.72
N LEU A 24 -11.73 -14.66 -8.58
CA LEU A 24 -11.05 -14.72 -7.30
C LEU A 24 -10.83 -13.32 -6.69
N LEU A 25 -10.46 -12.32 -7.51
CA LEU A 25 -10.38 -10.92 -7.07
C LEU A 25 -11.73 -10.38 -6.62
N ALA A 26 -12.81 -10.70 -7.35
CA ALA A 26 -14.16 -10.31 -6.99
C ALA A 26 -14.62 -10.95 -5.67
N ALA A 27 -14.31 -12.24 -5.49
CA ALA A 27 -14.62 -13.00 -4.27
C ALA A 27 -13.89 -12.41 -3.04
N ARG A 28 -12.68 -11.87 -3.22
CA ARG A 28 -11.93 -11.15 -2.19
C ARG A 28 -12.46 -9.75 -1.90
N GLY A 29 -13.44 -9.26 -2.68
CA GLY A 29 -13.95 -7.90 -2.59
C GLY A 29 -13.00 -6.83 -3.14
N LEU A 30 -12.11 -7.22 -4.08
CA LEU A 30 -11.09 -6.36 -4.69
C LEU A 30 -11.48 -5.83 -6.08
N VAL A 31 -12.69 -6.13 -6.56
CA VAL A 31 -13.24 -5.58 -7.81
C VAL A 31 -13.91 -4.23 -7.53
N MET A 32 -13.85 -3.33 -8.52
CA MET A 32 -14.42 -1.97 -8.53
C MET A 32 -15.96 -2.00 -8.59
N ALA A 33 -16.58 -2.63 -7.61
CA ALA A 33 -18.01 -2.63 -7.37
C ALA A 33 -18.27 -2.05 -5.98
N GLU A 34 -19.21 -1.12 -5.89
CA GLU A 34 -19.53 -0.41 -4.66
C GLU A 34 -20.97 -0.68 -4.23
N GLY A 35 -21.23 -0.56 -2.92
CA GLY A 35 -22.55 -0.75 -2.34
C GLY A 35 -23.20 -2.09 -2.70
N GLN A 36 -24.40 -2.02 -3.29
CA GLN A 36 -25.23 -3.19 -3.58
C GLN A 36 -24.65 -4.10 -4.66
N ASP A 37 -23.86 -3.54 -5.60
CA ASP A 37 -23.22 -4.32 -6.66
C ASP A 37 -22.17 -5.27 -6.09
N ARG A 38 -21.41 -4.82 -5.09
CA ARG A 38 -20.43 -5.64 -4.38
C ARG A 38 -21.10 -6.78 -3.63
N LEU A 39 -22.19 -6.51 -2.92
CA LEU A 39 -22.94 -7.52 -2.19
C LEU A 39 -23.58 -8.55 -3.16
N ALA A 40 -24.15 -8.09 -4.26
CA ALA A 40 -24.70 -8.98 -5.29
C ALA A 40 -23.61 -9.87 -5.91
N LEU A 41 -22.42 -9.34 -6.19
CA LEU A 41 -21.27 -10.12 -6.70
C LEU A 41 -20.77 -11.15 -5.69
N LEU A 42 -20.59 -10.77 -4.42
CA LEU A 42 -20.15 -11.71 -3.38
C LEU A 42 -21.17 -12.84 -3.21
N ALA A 43 -22.47 -12.51 -3.14
CA ALA A 43 -23.54 -13.50 -3.09
C ALA A 43 -23.52 -14.44 -4.29
N LEU A 44 -23.31 -13.92 -5.51
CA LEU A 44 -23.18 -14.73 -6.72
C LEU A 44 -22.01 -15.72 -6.63
N LEU A 45 -20.85 -15.23 -6.20
CA LEU A 45 -19.61 -16.01 -6.17
C LEU A 45 -19.58 -17.08 -5.07
N THR A 46 -20.47 -17.04 -4.06
CA THR A 46 -20.59 -18.13 -3.08
C THR A 46 -20.93 -19.49 -3.70
N THR A 47 -21.46 -19.49 -4.93
CA THR A 47 -21.85 -20.68 -5.69
C THR A 47 -20.99 -20.90 -6.94
N ASP A 48 -19.81 -20.27 -7.02
CA ASP A 48 -18.88 -20.46 -8.15
C ASP A 48 -18.48 -21.94 -8.30
N ALA A 49 -18.25 -22.36 -9.55
CA ALA A 49 -17.79 -23.71 -9.85
C ALA A 49 -16.38 -24.00 -9.29
N ASP A 50 -15.56 -22.96 -9.14
CA ASP A 50 -14.26 -23.06 -8.49
C ASP A 50 -14.42 -22.95 -6.96
N VAL A 51 -14.03 -24.02 -6.26
CA VAL A 51 -14.17 -24.15 -4.80
C VAL A 51 -13.39 -23.07 -4.05
N GLU A 52 -12.25 -22.63 -4.58
CA GLU A 52 -11.43 -21.59 -3.95
C GLU A 52 -12.14 -20.24 -4.03
N VAL A 53 -12.71 -19.92 -5.19
CA VAL A 53 -13.49 -18.69 -5.41
C VAL A 53 -14.70 -18.66 -4.48
N ALA A 54 -15.45 -19.77 -4.41
CA ALA A 54 -16.62 -19.89 -3.54
C ALA A 54 -16.27 -19.78 -2.06
N SER A 55 -15.23 -20.48 -1.60
CA SER A 55 -14.74 -20.41 -0.22
C SER A 55 -14.31 -18.98 0.14
N CYS A 56 -13.59 -18.32 -0.77
CA CYS A 56 -13.13 -16.95 -0.58
C CYS A 56 -14.29 -15.96 -0.47
N ALA A 57 -15.31 -16.07 -1.33
CA ALA A 57 -16.50 -15.21 -1.27
C ALA A 57 -17.25 -15.39 0.06
N ASN A 58 -17.40 -16.63 0.54
CA ASN A 58 -18.01 -16.92 1.84
C ASN A 58 -17.20 -16.31 2.99
N ALA A 59 -15.87 -16.43 2.97
CA ALA A 59 -14.99 -15.82 3.98
C ALA A 59 -15.08 -14.29 3.97
N THR A 60 -15.12 -13.67 2.78
CA THR A 60 -15.25 -12.23 2.65
C THR A 60 -16.60 -11.73 3.16
N ILE A 61 -17.70 -12.45 2.90
CA ILE A 61 -19.02 -12.13 3.47
C ILE A 61 -19.00 -12.22 5.00
N ALA A 62 -18.41 -13.29 5.55
CA ALA A 62 -18.31 -13.48 7.00
C ALA A 62 -17.47 -12.40 7.70
N ALA A 63 -16.53 -11.79 6.98
CA ALA A 63 -15.69 -10.70 7.49
C ALA A 63 -16.38 -9.33 7.46
N ILE A 64 -17.53 -9.18 6.80
CA ILE A 64 -18.26 -7.90 6.77
C ILE A 64 -18.81 -7.62 8.19
N PRO A 65 -18.51 -6.46 8.80
CA PRO A 65 -19.05 -6.13 10.10
C PRO A 65 -20.59 -6.16 10.09
N THR A 66 -21.19 -6.98 10.95
CA THR A 66 -22.64 -7.21 10.99
C THR A 66 -23.46 -5.93 11.14
N SER A 67 -22.94 -4.97 11.92
CA SER A 67 -23.56 -3.65 12.11
C SER A 67 -23.56 -2.80 10.84
N ALA A 68 -22.48 -2.85 10.05
CA ALA A 68 -22.38 -2.14 8.78
C ALA A 68 -23.27 -2.81 7.72
N LEU A 69 -23.26 -4.14 7.66
CA LEU A 69 -24.12 -4.91 6.76
C LEU A 69 -25.59 -4.66 7.04
N ARG A 70 -26.02 -4.70 8.32
CA ARG A 70 -27.39 -4.38 8.74
C ARG A 70 -27.81 -2.98 8.29
N ARG A 71 -27.02 -1.97 8.63
CA ARG A 71 -27.29 -0.57 8.24
C ARG A 71 -27.40 -0.42 6.72
N PHE A 72 -26.58 -1.14 5.97
CA PHE A 72 -26.60 -1.09 4.51
C PHE A 72 -27.88 -1.70 3.93
N ILE A 73 -28.24 -2.92 4.34
CA ILE A 73 -29.43 -3.61 3.80
C ILE A 73 -30.75 -2.99 4.25
N GLU A 74 -30.77 -2.25 5.36
CA GLU A 74 -31.95 -1.53 5.85
C GLU A 74 -32.29 -0.27 5.02
N ARG A 75 -31.40 0.18 4.13
CA ARG A 75 -31.69 1.32 3.27
C ARG A 75 -32.80 1.01 2.26
N ASP A 76 -33.61 2.01 1.94
CA ASP A 76 -34.75 1.90 1.03
C ASP A 76 -34.34 1.66 -0.44
N ASP A 77 -33.11 2.03 -0.81
CA ASP A 77 -32.57 1.85 -2.17
C ASP A 77 -32.07 0.42 -2.44
N VAL A 78 -32.02 -0.45 -1.42
CA VAL A 78 -31.57 -1.83 -1.55
C VAL A 78 -32.73 -2.76 -1.94
N PRO A 79 -32.58 -3.56 -3.03
CA PRO A 79 -33.58 -4.54 -3.45
C PRO A 79 -33.98 -5.54 -2.36
N GLY A 80 -35.26 -5.90 -2.34
CA GLY A 80 -35.81 -6.82 -1.34
C GLY A 80 -35.16 -8.21 -1.39
N GLU A 81 -34.81 -8.69 -2.58
CA GLU A 81 -34.16 -9.98 -2.78
C GLU A 81 -32.75 -9.99 -2.19
N LEU A 82 -31.97 -8.91 -2.37
CA LEU A 82 -30.64 -8.77 -1.81
C LEU A 82 -30.70 -8.70 -0.27
N ARG A 83 -31.65 -7.94 0.28
CA ARG A 83 -31.91 -7.86 1.73
C ARG A 83 -32.26 -9.24 2.30
N SER A 84 -33.14 -9.99 1.64
CA SER A 84 -33.55 -11.31 2.10
C SER A 84 -32.41 -12.33 2.05
N TRP A 85 -31.51 -12.22 1.06
CA TRP A 85 -30.35 -13.11 0.96
C TRP A 85 -29.35 -12.90 2.10
N TYR A 86 -29.12 -11.63 2.48
CA TYR A 86 -28.19 -11.28 3.56
C TYR A 86 -28.79 -11.35 4.97
N ALA A 87 -30.11 -11.52 5.10
CA ALA A 87 -30.80 -11.61 6.39
C ALA A 87 -30.20 -12.63 7.38
N PRO A 88 -29.75 -13.84 6.97
CA PRO A 88 -29.12 -14.80 7.88
C PRO A 88 -27.80 -14.31 8.49
N TYR A 89 -27.05 -13.47 7.76
CA TYR A 89 -25.75 -12.93 8.21
C TYR A 89 -25.89 -11.78 9.20
N VAL A 90 -27.08 -11.18 9.29
CA VAL A 90 -27.41 -10.10 10.22
C VAL A 90 -28.43 -10.51 11.28
N ALA A 91 -28.90 -11.76 11.25
CA ALA A 91 -29.76 -12.31 12.28
C ALA A 91 -28.96 -12.37 13.58
N THR A 92 -29.53 -11.82 14.65
CA THR A 92 -28.96 -11.86 15.99
C THR A 92 -28.82 -13.32 16.42
N VAL A 93 -27.58 -13.79 16.61
CA VAL A 93 -27.34 -14.59 17.81
C VAL A 93 -27.63 -13.64 18.95
N GLU A 94 -28.52 -14.03 19.85
CA GLU A 94 -28.74 -13.33 21.12
C GLU A 94 -27.41 -12.88 21.72
N GLU A 95 -27.45 -11.75 22.41
CA GLU A 95 -26.42 -11.32 23.36
C GLU A 95 -25.57 -12.50 23.86
N ILE A 96 -24.30 -12.56 23.45
CA ILE A 96 -23.30 -13.05 24.40
C ILE A 96 -23.22 -11.95 25.45
N ALA A 97 -24.15 -12.04 26.38
CA ALA A 97 -24.08 -11.43 27.67
C ALA A 97 -22.71 -11.80 28.25
N VAL A 98 -21.79 -10.83 28.26
CA VAL A 98 -20.80 -10.77 29.32
C VAL A 98 -21.49 -10.02 30.47
N ASP A 99 -22.50 -10.67 31.03
CA ASP A 99 -23.01 -10.35 32.36
C ASP A 99 -22.17 -11.22 33.31
N ASP A 100 -21.06 -10.66 33.77
CA ASP A 100 -20.38 -11.15 34.97
C ASP A 100 -20.95 -10.33 36.14
N PRO A 101 -21.92 -10.88 36.91
CA PRO A 101 -22.62 -10.15 37.96
C PRO A 101 -21.73 -9.81 39.17
N ASP A 102 -20.45 -10.22 39.21
CA ASP A 102 -19.55 -10.00 40.35
C ASP A 102 -18.39 -9.00 40.11
N ALA A 103 -18.39 -8.24 39.00
CA ALA A 103 -17.37 -7.21 38.80
C ALA A 103 -17.62 -5.96 39.67
N PRO A 104 -16.69 -5.56 40.58
CA PRO A 104 -16.94 -4.50 41.57
C PRO A 104 -17.17 -3.11 40.95
N ALA A 105 -18.08 -2.37 41.59
CA ALA A 105 -18.77 -1.16 41.10
C ALA A 105 -17.92 0.10 40.83
N GLU A 106 -16.59 0.03 40.85
CA GLU A 106 -15.72 1.22 40.78
C GLU A 106 -15.34 1.67 39.36
N ARG A 107 -15.70 0.92 38.31
CA ARG A 107 -15.45 1.33 36.92
C ARG A 107 -16.59 2.15 36.27
N ARG A 108 -17.63 2.50 37.03
CA ARG A 108 -18.87 3.11 36.50
C ARG A 108 -18.81 4.64 36.36
N LEU A 109 -17.69 5.31 36.67
CA LEU A 109 -17.63 6.77 36.54
C LEU A 109 -16.24 7.28 36.15
N ALA A 110 -15.99 7.38 34.85
CA ALA A 110 -15.02 8.34 34.31
C ALA A 110 -15.71 9.07 33.13
N PRO A 111 -15.85 10.40 33.18
CA PRO A 111 -16.31 11.18 32.04
C PRO A 111 -15.37 10.93 30.86
N ARG A 112 -15.89 10.39 29.75
CA ARG A 112 -15.16 10.34 28.48
C ARG A 112 -15.20 11.73 27.85
N ASP A 113 -14.43 12.65 28.39
CA ASP A 113 -14.01 13.86 27.67
C ASP A 113 -12.87 13.46 26.72
N GLY A 114 -13.23 13.08 25.50
CA GLY A 114 -12.33 12.90 24.35
C GLY A 114 -13.01 13.48 23.12
N PRO A 115 -12.27 14.14 22.20
CA PRO A 115 -12.86 15.07 21.23
C PRO A 115 -13.86 14.36 20.32
N LEU A 116 -15.01 15.01 20.11
CA LEU A 116 -16.02 14.63 19.12
C LEU A 116 -15.33 14.27 17.80
N ALA A 117 -15.45 13.01 17.39
CA ALA A 117 -15.14 12.61 16.03
C ALA A 117 -16.08 13.40 15.11
N SER A 118 -15.48 14.17 14.21
CA SER A 118 -16.19 15.01 13.23
C SER A 118 -17.11 14.18 12.34
N ASP A 119 -18.39 14.57 12.26
CA ASP A 119 -19.41 14.11 11.31
C ASP A 119 -19.06 14.55 9.88
N ASP A 120 -18.00 14.00 9.30
CA ASP A 120 -17.64 14.23 7.89
C ASP A 120 -17.89 12.94 7.08
N PRO A 121 -18.87 12.91 6.15
CA PRO A 121 -19.19 11.73 5.34
C PRO A 121 -18.08 11.33 4.35
N ASP A 122 -17.05 12.15 4.18
CA ASP A 122 -15.86 11.87 3.36
C ASP A 122 -14.61 11.49 4.19
N ALA A 123 -14.76 11.22 5.50
CA ALA A 123 -13.65 10.70 6.31
C ALA A 123 -13.22 9.30 5.80
N PRO A 124 -11.94 9.08 5.46
CA PRO A 124 -11.48 7.80 4.93
C PRO A 124 -11.77 6.68 5.92
N LEU A 125 -12.52 5.66 5.48
CA LEU A 125 -12.71 4.42 6.24
C LEU A 125 -11.35 3.90 6.68
N ASP A 126 -11.09 3.96 7.98
CA ASP A 126 -9.87 3.42 8.58
C ASP A 126 -9.82 1.92 8.28
N ALA A 127 -9.08 1.54 7.23
CA ALA A 127 -8.76 0.16 6.95
C ALA A 127 -8.21 -0.50 8.21
N ASP A 128 -8.94 -1.49 8.70
CA ASP A 128 -8.70 -2.24 9.92
C ASP A 128 -7.29 -2.89 9.87
N PRO A 129 -6.43 -2.66 10.88
CA PRO A 129 -5.08 -3.24 10.95
C PRO A 129 -5.04 -4.77 10.72
N ALA A 130 -6.12 -5.47 11.07
CA ALA A 130 -6.25 -6.91 10.87
C ALA A 130 -6.31 -7.33 9.39
N VAL A 131 -6.87 -6.49 8.52
CA VAL A 131 -6.94 -6.74 7.06
C VAL A 131 -5.56 -6.55 6.43
N ILE A 132 -4.78 -5.60 6.92
CA ILE A 132 -3.40 -5.34 6.47
C ILE A 132 -2.48 -6.52 6.88
N GLU A 133 -2.69 -7.09 8.07
CA GLU A 133 -1.95 -8.26 8.54
C GLU A 133 -2.33 -9.54 7.80
N ALA A 134 -3.61 -9.72 7.43
CA ALA A 134 -4.08 -10.82 6.60
C ALA A 134 -3.53 -10.76 5.15
N ILE A 135 -3.46 -9.56 4.54
CA ILE A 135 -2.83 -9.37 3.22
C ILE A 135 -1.32 -9.61 3.29
N ALA A 136 -0.70 -9.26 4.42
CA ALA A 136 0.69 -9.62 4.65
C ALA A 136 0.85 -11.15 4.78
N ALA A 137 -0.04 -11.88 5.44
CA ALA A 137 0.15 -13.31 5.72
C ALA A 137 0.09 -14.25 4.49
N VAL A 138 -0.52 -13.85 3.36
CA VAL A 138 -0.92 -14.79 2.28
C VAL A 138 0.05 -14.89 1.08
N ALA A 139 1.15 -14.14 1.01
CA ALA A 139 2.01 -14.18 -0.18
C ALA A 139 3.39 -14.78 0.12
N ALA A 140 3.52 -16.09 -0.04
CA ALA A 140 4.79 -16.79 0.06
C ALA A 140 5.43 -17.19 -1.29
N ASP A 141 4.79 -17.00 -2.46
CA ASP A 141 5.39 -17.54 -3.70
C ASP A 141 5.23 -16.76 -5.03
N GLU A 142 4.72 -15.52 -5.07
CA GLU A 142 4.62 -14.80 -6.36
C GLU A 142 4.94 -13.31 -6.24
N ASP A 143 6.22 -12.95 -6.37
CA ASP A 143 6.71 -11.56 -6.44
C ASP A 143 5.93 -10.72 -7.48
N GLU A 144 5.51 -11.35 -8.57
CA GLU A 144 4.72 -10.75 -9.64
C GLU A 144 3.27 -10.46 -9.19
N ALA A 145 2.63 -11.38 -8.47
CA ALA A 145 1.28 -11.19 -7.94
C ALA A 145 1.27 -10.09 -6.86
N VAL A 146 2.31 -10.03 -6.02
CA VAL A 146 2.48 -8.94 -5.04
C VAL A 146 2.63 -7.60 -5.76
N HIS A 147 3.42 -7.54 -6.83
CA HIS A 147 3.57 -6.32 -7.63
C HIS A 147 2.25 -5.88 -8.28
N GLN A 148 1.51 -6.81 -8.88
CA GLN A 148 0.22 -6.54 -9.51
C GLN A 148 -0.83 -6.08 -8.50
N LEU A 149 -0.92 -6.75 -7.34
CA LEU A 149 -1.82 -6.38 -6.26
C LEU A 149 -1.50 -4.99 -5.72
N LEU A 150 -0.22 -4.72 -5.40
CA LEU A 150 0.20 -3.41 -4.92
C LEU A 150 -0.08 -2.32 -5.93
N THR A 151 0.07 -2.58 -7.22
CA THR A 151 -0.23 -1.61 -8.28
C THR A 151 -1.72 -1.25 -8.31
N ALA A 152 -2.59 -2.25 -8.15
CA ALA A 152 -4.05 -2.09 -8.17
C ALA A 152 -4.64 -1.41 -6.92
N LEU A 153 -3.91 -1.35 -5.81
CA LEU A 153 -4.41 -0.76 -4.57
C LEU A 153 -4.62 0.77 -4.67
N PRO A 154 -5.61 1.32 -3.94
CA PRO A 154 -5.80 2.76 -3.84
C PRO A 154 -4.66 3.42 -3.05
N VAL A 155 -4.45 4.70 -3.32
CA VAL A 155 -3.34 5.50 -2.75
C VAL A 155 -3.29 5.45 -1.21
N PRO A 156 -4.40 5.57 -0.45
CA PRO A 156 -4.36 5.53 1.01
C PRO A 156 -3.80 4.20 1.57
N ASP A 157 -4.20 3.08 0.99
CA ASP A 157 -3.75 1.76 1.44
C ASP A 157 -2.27 1.54 1.07
N LYS A 158 -1.86 2.01 -0.10
CA LYS A 158 -0.44 2.04 -0.48
C LYS A 158 0.41 2.82 0.52
N ILE A 159 -0.07 3.94 1.06
CA ILE A 159 0.64 4.73 2.07
C ILE A 159 0.77 3.94 3.39
N LYS A 160 -0.31 3.27 3.81
CA LYS A 160 -0.30 2.42 5.02
C LYS A 160 0.71 1.27 4.87
N ILE A 161 0.69 0.58 3.73
CA ILE A 161 1.63 -0.52 3.42
C ILE A 161 3.06 0.02 3.25
N ALA A 162 3.26 1.19 2.65
CA ALA A 162 4.57 1.81 2.53
C ALA A 162 5.22 2.06 3.90
N THR A 163 4.40 2.42 4.89
CA THR A 163 4.85 2.76 6.24
C THR A 163 5.05 1.51 7.11
N LEU A 164 4.11 0.56 7.09
CA LEU A 164 4.07 -0.59 8.01
C LEU A 164 4.49 -1.93 7.39
N GLY A 165 4.53 -1.99 6.06
CA GLY A 165 4.72 -3.22 5.29
C GLY A 165 6.13 -3.82 5.35
N ARG A 166 6.30 -4.93 4.65
CA ARG A 166 7.56 -5.68 4.57
C ARG A 166 8.56 -5.03 3.60
N ARG A 167 9.81 -5.51 3.65
CA ARG A 167 10.91 -5.07 2.78
C ARG A 167 10.57 -5.13 1.28
N GLU A 168 9.95 -6.21 0.83
CA GLU A 168 9.58 -6.40 -0.59
C GLU A 168 8.54 -5.39 -1.04
N GLN A 169 7.49 -5.19 -0.24
CA GLN A 169 6.45 -4.19 -0.50
C GLN A 169 7.05 -2.78 -0.59
N ARG A 170 7.95 -2.42 0.33
CA ARG A 170 8.68 -1.13 0.27
C ARG A 170 9.50 -0.97 -1.00
N SER A 171 10.17 -2.03 -1.46
CA SER A 171 10.98 -2.02 -2.67
C SER A 171 10.15 -1.84 -3.95
N ILE A 172 8.87 -2.22 -3.92
CA ILE A 172 7.91 -2.00 -5.01
C ILE A 172 7.35 -0.58 -4.92
N LEU A 173 6.83 -0.19 -3.75
CA LEU A 173 6.15 1.10 -3.54
C LEU A 173 7.07 2.33 -3.67
N VAL A 174 8.39 2.18 -3.48
CA VAL A 174 9.34 3.28 -3.71
C VAL A 174 9.40 3.73 -5.19
N ARG A 175 8.96 2.87 -6.10
CA ARG A 175 8.87 3.11 -7.55
C ARG A 175 7.47 3.54 -8.00
N ASP A 176 6.53 3.69 -7.06
CA ASP A 176 5.16 4.08 -7.40
C ASP A 176 5.15 5.46 -8.08
N PRO A 177 4.33 5.67 -9.12
CA PRO A 177 4.23 6.94 -9.82
C PRO A 177 3.75 8.09 -8.91
N ASN A 178 2.99 7.79 -7.86
CA ASN A 178 2.55 8.79 -6.90
C ASN A 178 3.65 9.09 -5.88
N ARG A 179 4.14 10.33 -5.93
CA ARG A 179 5.21 10.83 -5.04
C ARG A 179 4.87 10.67 -3.57
N ILE A 180 3.61 10.81 -3.17
CA ILE A 180 3.19 10.69 -1.78
C ILE A 180 3.49 9.25 -1.27
N VAL A 181 3.14 8.24 -2.07
CA VAL A 181 3.42 6.83 -1.76
C VAL A 181 4.92 6.58 -1.70
N SER A 182 5.69 7.05 -2.70
CA SER A 182 7.15 6.85 -2.72
C SER A 182 7.83 7.50 -1.51
N THR A 183 7.38 8.68 -1.09
CA THR A 183 7.91 9.36 0.10
C THR A 183 7.52 8.70 1.41
N ALA A 184 6.32 8.12 1.50
CA ALA A 184 5.86 7.39 2.69
C ALA A 184 6.75 6.18 3.02
N VAL A 185 7.33 5.53 2.01
CA VAL A 185 8.29 4.42 2.20
C VAL A 185 9.49 4.86 3.04
N LEU A 186 9.98 6.09 2.84
CA LEU A 186 11.12 6.63 3.57
C LEU A 186 10.80 6.98 5.03
N ALA A 187 9.52 7.16 5.36
CA ALA A 187 9.05 7.45 6.72
C ALA A 187 8.87 6.17 7.56
N SER A 188 9.03 4.97 6.97
CA SER A 188 8.88 3.71 7.69
C SER A 188 9.93 3.57 8.81
N PRO A 189 9.53 3.24 10.04
CA PRO A 189 10.48 3.03 11.15
C PRO A 189 11.31 1.75 10.98
N LYS A 190 10.88 0.82 10.12
CA LYS A 190 11.55 -0.46 9.85
C LYS A 190 12.53 -0.36 8.66
N LEU A 191 12.80 0.84 8.18
CA LEU A 191 13.67 1.07 7.03
C LEU A 191 15.14 0.81 7.40
N THR A 192 15.80 -0.07 6.65
CA THR A 192 17.20 -0.40 6.87
C THR A 192 18.11 0.40 5.95
N ASP A 193 19.38 0.55 6.34
CA ASP A 193 20.35 1.32 5.55
C ASP A 193 20.68 0.68 4.21
N THR A 194 20.70 -0.65 4.17
CA THR A 194 20.91 -1.43 2.96
C THR A 194 19.76 -1.20 1.97
N GLU A 195 18.52 -1.07 2.45
CA GLU A 195 17.38 -0.70 1.62
C GLU A 195 17.55 0.70 1.04
N VAL A 196 17.96 1.68 1.85
CA VAL A 196 18.19 3.06 1.40
C VAL A 196 19.29 3.13 0.33
N GLU A 197 20.38 2.39 0.51
CA GLU A 197 21.44 2.30 -0.51
C GLU A 197 20.89 1.71 -1.82
N ASN A 198 20.06 0.67 -1.73
CA ASN A 198 19.43 0.07 -2.90
C ASN A 198 18.49 1.06 -3.59
N PHE A 199 17.67 1.81 -2.85
CA PHE A 199 16.78 2.83 -3.40
C PHE A 199 17.56 3.94 -4.09
N ALA A 200 18.68 4.38 -3.51
CA ALA A 200 19.56 5.37 -4.11
C ALA A 200 20.23 4.88 -5.41
N ARG A 201 20.36 3.56 -5.61
CA ARG A 201 20.94 2.93 -6.81
C ARG A 201 19.91 2.78 -7.95
N MET A 202 18.63 2.74 -7.62
CA MET A 202 17.53 2.52 -8.59
C MET A 202 17.29 3.75 -9.48
N GLN A 203 17.16 3.53 -10.80
CA GLN A 203 16.95 4.61 -11.79
C GLN A 203 15.47 4.91 -12.07
N ASN A 204 14.57 4.10 -11.53
CA ASN A 204 13.11 4.21 -11.65
C ASN A 204 12.45 4.76 -10.38
N VAL A 205 13.22 5.49 -9.57
CA VAL A 205 12.75 6.15 -8.35
C VAL A 205 12.57 7.66 -8.61
N SER A 206 11.62 8.28 -7.93
CA SER A 206 11.34 9.71 -8.08
C SER A 206 12.48 10.58 -7.54
N GLU A 207 12.68 11.76 -8.15
CA GLU A 207 13.72 12.70 -7.71
C GLU A 207 13.51 13.19 -6.27
N GLU A 208 12.25 13.22 -5.81
CA GLU A 208 11.88 13.60 -4.45
C GLU A 208 12.48 12.63 -3.43
N VAL A 209 12.35 11.33 -3.68
CA VAL A 209 12.92 10.28 -2.82
C VAL A 209 14.44 10.45 -2.74
N LEU A 210 15.11 10.65 -3.87
CA LEU A 210 16.57 10.86 -3.91
C LEU A 210 16.98 12.15 -3.17
N ARG A 211 16.16 13.19 -3.24
CA ARG A 211 16.38 14.44 -2.50
C ARG A 211 16.27 14.24 -1.00
N ILE A 212 15.20 13.61 -0.53
CA ILE A 212 15.01 13.29 0.89
C ILE A 212 16.17 12.43 1.39
N ILE A 213 16.61 11.44 0.59
CA ILE A 213 17.74 10.60 0.96
C ILE A 213 19.03 11.43 1.11
N GLY A 214 19.30 12.31 0.15
CA GLY A 214 20.50 13.14 0.13
C GLY A 214 20.49 14.32 1.10
N THR A 215 19.34 14.75 1.63
CA THR A 215 19.25 15.77 2.69
C THR A 215 19.31 15.16 4.09
N SER A 216 18.97 13.88 4.24
CA SER A 216 19.02 13.18 5.53
C SER A 216 20.45 13.00 6.04
N ARG A 217 20.74 13.59 7.21
CA ARG A 217 22.04 13.41 7.89
C ARG A 217 22.29 11.99 8.38
N ALA A 218 21.24 11.19 8.57
CA ALA A 218 21.38 9.81 9.02
C ALA A 218 22.01 8.94 7.92
N TRP A 219 21.52 9.07 6.68
CA TRP A 219 21.95 8.23 5.56
C TRP A 219 23.19 8.79 4.85
N THR A 220 23.34 10.12 4.77
CA THR A 220 24.53 10.76 4.17
C THR A 220 25.82 10.57 4.97
N LYS A 221 25.80 9.91 6.13
CA LYS A 221 27.04 9.46 6.80
C LYS A 221 27.64 8.24 6.11
N LYS A 222 26.83 7.45 5.41
CA LYS A 222 27.22 6.15 4.84
C LYS A 222 27.76 6.34 3.44
N TYR A 223 28.99 5.89 3.23
CA TYR A 223 29.66 6.03 1.95
C TYR A 223 28.89 5.37 0.80
N GLY A 224 28.33 4.17 1.03
CA GLY A 224 27.54 3.44 0.03
C GLY A 224 26.37 4.26 -0.51
N VAL A 225 25.61 4.93 0.38
CA VAL A 225 24.51 5.81 0.00
C VAL A 225 25.00 7.03 -0.79
N ILE A 226 26.08 7.69 -0.34
CA ILE A 226 26.67 8.84 -1.05
C ILE A 226 27.08 8.44 -2.47
N ALA A 227 27.83 7.34 -2.60
CA ALA A 227 28.31 6.85 -3.87
C ALA A 227 27.15 6.44 -4.81
N ALA A 228 26.10 5.81 -4.27
CA ALA A 228 24.90 5.44 -5.03
C ALA A 228 24.16 6.69 -5.55
N LEU A 229 23.93 7.69 -4.68
CA LEU A 229 23.26 8.94 -5.05
C LEU A 229 24.00 9.69 -6.16
N VAL A 230 25.32 9.84 -6.06
CA VAL A 230 26.10 10.61 -7.05
C VAL A 230 26.16 9.89 -8.41
N LYS A 231 26.16 8.55 -8.42
CA LYS A 231 26.18 7.75 -9.65
C LYS A 231 24.81 7.65 -10.34
N ASN A 232 23.72 8.02 -9.68
CA ASN A 232 22.38 7.85 -10.21
C ASN A 232 22.00 9.01 -11.17
N PRO A 233 21.55 8.73 -12.41
CA PRO A 233 21.10 9.75 -13.37
C PRO A 233 19.98 10.65 -12.85
N ARG A 234 19.10 10.12 -12.00
CA ARG A 234 17.91 10.81 -11.50
C ARG A 234 18.18 11.68 -10.29
N THR A 235 19.38 11.65 -9.71
CA THR A 235 19.69 12.48 -8.55
C THR A 235 19.84 13.94 -8.99
N PRO A 236 19.08 14.88 -8.40
CA PRO A 236 19.20 16.29 -8.74
C PRO A 236 20.65 16.80 -8.54
N PRO A 237 21.20 17.61 -9.47
CA PRO A 237 22.55 18.16 -9.35
C PRO A 237 22.83 18.90 -8.04
N ALA A 238 21.79 19.54 -7.47
CA ALA A 238 21.87 20.23 -6.18
C ALA A 238 22.25 19.30 -5.01
N VAL A 239 21.91 18.01 -5.10
CA VAL A 239 22.20 17.01 -4.08
C VAL A 239 23.51 16.28 -4.39
N SER A 240 23.77 15.95 -5.66
CA SER A 240 24.94 15.17 -6.05
C SER A 240 26.25 15.97 -6.00
N LEU A 241 26.25 17.26 -6.36
CA LEU A 241 27.48 18.08 -6.39
C LEU A 241 28.13 18.27 -5.00
N PRO A 242 27.38 18.58 -3.92
CA PRO A 242 27.98 18.65 -2.58
C PRO A 242 28.50 17.30 -2.08
N LEU A 243 27.79 16.21 -2.42
CA LEU A 243 28.14 14.85 -2.01
C LEU A 243 29.39 14.31 -2.74
N MET A 244 29.63 14.75 -3.98
CA MET A 244 30.80 14.36 -4.77
C MET A 244 32.13 14.70 -4.08
N MET A 245 32.18 15.80 -3.33
CA MET A 245 33.36 16.23 -2.56
C MET A 245 33.79 15.21 -1.50
N ARG A 246 32.91 14.27 -1.15
CA ARG A 246 33.13 13.23 -0.13
C ARG A 246 33.49 11.88 -0.72
N LEU A 247 33.60 11.77 -2.05
CA LEU A 247 33.95 10.54 -2.74
C LEU A 247 35.46 10.32 -2.79
N VAL A 248 35.86 9.06 -2.89
CA VAL A 248 37.27 8.66 -3.06
C VAL A 248 37.71 8.91 -4.50
N GLU A 249 39.00 9.21 -4.70
CA GLU A 249 39.59 9.50 -6.03
C GLU A 249 39.23 8.47 -7.12
N ARG A 250 39.21 7.17 -6.76
CA ARG A 250 38.83 6.09 -7.67
C ARG A 250 37.42 6.29 -8.23
N ASP A 251 36.48 6.64 -7.37
CA ASP A 251 35.07 6.78 -7.74
C ASP A 251 34.84 8.10 -8.50
N VAL A 252 35.54 9.17 -8.13
CA VAL A 252 35.55 10.44 -8.91
C VAL A 252 36.09 10.21 -10.33
N LYS A 253 37.14 9.38 -10.48
CA LYS A 253 37.66 8.98 -11.79
C LYS A 253 36.61 8.23 -12.61
N GLY A 254 35.87 7.29 -12.00
CA GLY A 254 34.75 6.60 -12.65
C GLY A 254 33.69 7.58 -13.16
N LEU A 255 33.23 8.48 -12.30
CA LEU A 255 32.22 9.50 -12.62
C LEU A 255 32.62 10.41 -13.80
N SER A 256 33.91 10.68 -13.97
CA SER A 256 34.41 11.54 -15.05
C SER A 256 34.24 10.95 -16.46
N VAL A 257 34.11 9.62 -16.54
CA VAL A 257 33.97 8.83 -17.77
C VAL A 257 32.53 8.36 -17.96
N ASP A 258 31.80 8.12 -16.86
CA ASP A 258 30.46 7.55 -16.88
C ASP A 258 29.45 8.42 -17.64
N ARG A 259 28.88 7.86 -18.70
CA ARG A 259 27.85 8.52 -19.53
C ARG A 259 26.46 8.53 -18.90
N ASN A 260 26.24 7.66 -17.92
CA ASN A 260 24.96 7.50 -17.23
C ASN A 260 24.71 8.58 -16.16
N VAL A 261 25.69 9.43 -15.87
CA VAL A 261 25.61 10.47 -14.84
C VAL A 261 25.36 11.84 -15.51
N PRO A 262 24.61 12.77 -14.90
CA PRO A 262 24.35 14.08 -15.49
C PRO A 262 25.64 14.82 -15.89
N GLU A 263 25.61 15.54 -17.00
CA GLU A 263 26.79 16.21 -17.57
C GLU A 263 27.44 17.19 -16.59
N SER A 264 26.62 17.91 -15.82
CA SER A 264 27.08 18.82 -14.77
C SER A 264 27.96 18.13 -13.72
N VAL A 265 27.57 16.93 -13.29
CA VAL A 265 28.34 16.12 -12.33
C VAL A 265 29.61 15.58 -12.98
N ARG A 266 29.55 15.16 -14.26
CA ARG A 266 30.72 14.66 -15.01
C ARG A 266 31.79 15.73 -15.19
N LEU A 267 31.38 16.94 -15.56
CA LEU A 267 32.28 18.10 -15.70
C LEU A 267 32.89 18.48 -14.35
N ALA A 268 32.07 18.48 -13.29
CA ALA A 268 32.54 18.75 -11.95
C ALA A 268 33.56 17.69 -11.47
N ALA A 269 33.31 16.41 -11.74
CA ALA A 269 34.22 15.30 -11.42
C ALA A 269 35.57 15.43 -12.17
N ARG A 270 35.55 15.78 -13.46
CA ARG A 270 36.77 16.06 -14.24
C ARG A 270 37.58 17.20 -13.64
N LYS A 271 36.92 18.30 -13.26
CA LYS A 271 37.57 19.44 -12.61
C LYS A 271 38.19 19.05 -11.28
N GLN A 272 37.49 18.25 -10.46
CA GLN A 272 38.02 17.75 -9.19
C GLN A 272 39.25 16.86 -9.39
N LEU A 273 39.20 15.95 -10.36
CA LEU A 273 40.29 15.02 -10.64
C LEU A 273 41.57 15.76 -11.05
N ASN A 274 41.46 16.81 -11.86
CA ASN A 274 42.60 17.66 -12.22
C ASN A 274 43.23 18.35 -10.99
N VAL A 275 42.41 18.85 -10.06
CA VAL A 275 42.87 19.48 -8.82
C VAL A 275 43.57 18.47 -7.90
N LEU A 276 43.08 17.23 -7.84
CA LEU A 276 43.70 16.17 -7.04
C LEU A 276 45.04 15.72 -7.64
N GLN A 277 45.14 15.69 -8.97
CA GLN A 277 46.38 15.37 -9.67
C GLN A 277 47.44 16.48 -9.52
N SER A 278 47.04 17.75 -9.63
CA SER A 278 47.96 18.88 -9.47
C SER A 278 48.51 19.04 -8.05
N ARG A 279 47.91 18.39 -7.04
CA ARG A 279 48.41 18.37 -5.65
C ARG A 279 49.45 17.26 -5.41
N LYS A 280 49.56 16.29 -6.32
CA LYS A 280 50.49 15.16 -6.21
C LYS A 280 51.78 15.35 -7.02
N SER A 281 51.78 16.27 -7.99
CA SER A 281 52.96 16.76 -8.69
C SER A 281 53.60 17.91 -7.93
#